data_AF-A0A9E4QIM4-F1
#
_entry.id   AF-A0A9E4QIM4-F1
#
_cell.length_a   1.000
_cell.length_b   1.000
_cell.length_c   1.000
_cell.angle_alpha   90.00
_cell.angle_beta   90.00
_cell.angle_gamma   90.00
#
_symmetry.space_group_name_H-M   'P 1'
#
loop_
_entity.id
_entity.type
_entity.pdbx_description
1 polymer ?
#
loop_
_entity_poly.entity_id
_entity_poly.type
_entity_poly.pdbx_seq_one_letter_code
_entity_poly.pdbx_strand_id
1 'polypeptide(L)'
;MVKGNLAVEKTDHMEQLFNPRLPDGGRPEIQLCIFPHLPEFLVIDNREENPQVLLLNTDDVFGEEFYRTVESEFSESLRSSSEFLFSHFMNLPIIVEETVRDIAMTFILDRLGVQVDDEDEIPSVVVYVVSGGALTTHAGKILEGLKDLIHSNSKGSESDRWGETIADLLERETIIMQKLNEQQMAEALTSDSPDYFTLWESRN
;
A
#
# COMPACT_ATOMS: atom_id res chain seq x y z
N MET A 1 -22.39 1.65 38.73
CA MET A 1 -21.39 0.63 38.35
C MET A 1 -21.53 0.42 36.84
N VAL A 2 -20.86 1.26 36.04
CA VAL A 2 -20.87 1.17 34.57
C VAL A 2 -19.45 1.46 34.11
N LYS A 3 -18.65 0.40 34.00
CA LYS A 3 -17.36 0.37 33.29
C LYS A 3 -17.29 -0.99 32.63
N GLY A 4 -17.63 -1.03 31.36
CA GLY A 4 -17.66 -2.25 30.55
C GLY A 4 -18.53 -1.97 29.35
N ASN A 5 -17.93 -1.40 28.29
CA ASN A 5 -18.40 -1.50 26.90
C ASN A 5 -17.50 -0.74 25.91
N LEU A 6 -16.62 0.17 26.36
CA LEU A 6 -15.73 0.88 25.41
C LEU A 6 -14.57 0.05 24.84
N ALA A 7 -14.31 -1.16 25.36
CA ALA A 7 -13.20 -2.01 24.94
C ALA A 7 -13.59 -3.06 23.88
N VAL A 8 -14.89 -3.35 23.71
CA VAL A 8 -15.36 -4.39 22.78
C VAL A 8 -15.56 -3.81 21.37
N GLU A 9 -16.15 -2.60 21.25
CA GLU A 9 -16.35 -1.92 19.96
C GLU A 9 -15.05 -1.52 19.23
N LYS A 10 -13.94 -1.28 19.96
CA LYS A 10 -12.66 -0.89 19.35
C LYS A 10 -11.86 -2.08 18.80
N THR A 11 -12.15 -3.28 19.26
CA THR A 11 -11.47 -4.51 18.82
C THR A 11 -12.10 -5.01 17.52
N ASP A 12 -13.43 -4.94 17.41
CA ASP A 12 -14.18 -5.31 16.19
C ASP A 12 -13.84 -4.45 14.95
N HIS A 13 -13.59 -3.15 15.13
CA HIS A 13 -13.22 -2.27 14.01
C HIS A 13 -11.82 -2.58 13.42
N MET A 14 -10.91 -3.13 14.23
CA MET A 14 -9.55 -3.44 13.81
C MET A 14 -9.45 -4.82 13.17
N GLU A 15 -10.18 -5.81 13.66
CA GLU A 15 -10.31 -7.11 12.96
C GLU A 15 -10.93 -6.95 11.57
N GLN A 16 -11.88 -6.01 11.41
CA GLN A 16 -12.45 -5.67 10.09
C GLN A 16 -11.46 -4.97 9.16
N LEU A 17 -10.48 -4.24 9.69
CA LEU A 17 -9.44 -3.57 8.90
C LEU A 17 -8.47 -4.55 8.26
N PHE A 18 -8.17 -5.67 8.92
CA PHE A 18 -7.21 -6.68 8.42
C PHE A 18 -7.89 -7.97 7.93
N ASN A 19 -9.22 -8.06 8.01
CA ASN A 19 -10.01 -9.15 7.48
C ASN A 19 -11.27 -8.60 6.76
N PRO A 20 -11.09 -7.75 5.73
CA PRO A 20 -12.21 -7.18 5.01
C PRO A 20 -12.97 -8.30 4.32
N ARG A 21 -14.28 -8.35 4.59
CA ARG A 21 -15.17 -9.12 3.74
C ARG A 21 -15.37 -8.31 2.47
N LEU A 22 -15.12 -8.93 1.32
CA LEU A 22 -15.50 -8.37 0.04
C LEU A 22 -17.02 -8.08 0.03
N PRO A 23 -17.53 -7.19 -0.82
CA PRO A 23 -18.97 -6.90 -0.92
C PRO A 23 -19.85 -8.16 -1.05
N ASP A 24 -19.29 -9.21 -1.66
CA ASP A 24 -19.94 -10.51 -1.87
C ASP A 24 -19.77 -11.50 -0.70
N GLY A 25 -19.14 -11.06 0.40
CA GLY A 25 -18.85 -11.88 1.59
C GLY A 25 -17.64 -12.80 1.45
N GLY A 26 -16.96 -12.79 0.31
CA GLY A 26 -15.72 -13.53 0.06
C GLY A 26 -14.51 -12.98 0.81
N ARG A 27 -13.46 -13.80 0.94
CA ARG A 27 -12.14 -13.36 1.39
C ARG A 27 -11.30 -12.94 0.18
N PRO A 28 -10.42 -11.93 0.31
CA PRO A 28 -9.53 -11.55 -0.77
C PRO A 28 -8.55 -12.68 -1.10
N GLU A 29 -8.36 -12.89 -2.40
CA GLU A 29 -7.43 -13.88 -2.95
C GLU A 29 -5.98 -13.45 -2.77
N ILE A 30 -5.70 -12.15 -2.89
CA ILE A 30 -4.36 -11.60 -2.66
C ILE A 30 -4.46 -10.44 -1.69
N GLN A 31 -3.56 -10.40 -0.72
CA GLN A 31 -3.43 -9.28 0.21
C GLN A 31 -2.00 -8.77 0.20
N LEU A 32 -1.84 -7.48 -0.07
CA LEU A 32 -0.57 -6.78 -0.09
C LEU A 32 -0.43 -5.96 1.19
N CYS A 33 0.71 -6.04 1.85
CA CYS A 33 1.05 -5.18 2.99
C CYS A 33 2.32 -4.40 2.65
N ILE A 34 2.13 -3.11 2.40
CA ILE A 34 3.14 -2.18 1.87
C ILE A 34 3.66 -1.31 3.02
N PHE A 35 4.98 -1.24 3.11
CA PHE A 35 5.72 -0.34 4.00
C PHE A 35 6.38 0.72 3.13
N PRO A 36 5.81 1.93 2.99
CA PRO A 36 6.18 2.85 1.90
C PRO A 36 7.65 3.27 1.85
N HIS A 37 8.38 3.18 2.96
CA HIS A 37 9.79 3.57 3.02
C HIS A 37 10.75 2.37 3.02
N LEU A 38 10.24 1.15 2.87
CA LEU A 38 11.04 -0.07 2.75
C LEU A 38 11.03 -0.59 1.32
N PRO A 39 12.13 -1.21 0.87
CA PRO A 39 12.16 -1.92 -0.39
C PRO A 39 11.43 -3.27 -0.31
N GLU A 40 10.96 -3.71 0.85
CA GLU A 40 10.23 -4.97 1.01
C GLU A 40 8.74 -4.76 1.29
N PHE A 41 7.90 -5.62 0.72
CA PHE A 41 6.48 -5.70 1.03
C PHE A 41 6.02 -7.16 1.17
N LEU A 42 5.00 -7.37 1.99
CA LEU A 42 4.46 -8.69 2.25
C LEU A 42 3.28 -8.97 1.32
N VAL A 43 3.20 -10.22 0.86
CA VAL A 43 2.08 -10.74 0.09
C VAL A 43 1.52 -11.96 0.79
N ILE A 44 0.20 -12.02 0.93
CA ILE A 44 -0.52 -13.21 1.35
C ILE A 44 -1.39 -13.63 0.17
N ASP A 45 -1.02 -14.76 -0.43
CA ASP A 45 -1.68 -15.34 -1.59
C ASP A 45 -2.54 -16.53 -1.13
N ASN A 46 -3.86 -16.36 -1.22
CA ASN A 46 -4.88 -17.32 -0.80
C ASN A 46 -5.54 -18.05 -1.98
N ARG A 47 -5.02 -17.91 -3.21
CA ARG A 47 -5.63 -18.51 -4.41
C ARG A 47 -5.61 -20.05 -4.37
N GLU A 48 -4.60 -20.62 -3.72
CA GLU A 48 -4.40 -22.06 -3.57
C GLU A 48 -4.95 -22.59 -2.23
N GLU A 49 -5.22 -23.89 -2.12
CA GLU A 49 -5.71 -24.53 -0.88
C GLU A 49 -4.78 -24.30 0.34
N ASN A 50 -3.48 -24.10 0.08
CA ASN A 50 -2.50 -23.71 1.08
C ASN A 50 -2.03 -22.29 0.80
N PRO A 51 -2.47 -21.31 1.60
CA PRO A 51 -2.03 -19.94 1.43
C PRO A 51 -0.51 -19.79 1.54
N GLN A 52 0.04 -18.92 0.72
CA GLN A 52 1.45 -18.58 0.73
C GLN A 52 1.66 -17.19 1.28
N VAL A 53 2.62 -17.06 2.18
CA VAL A 53 3.12 -15.75 2.61
C VAL A 53 4.47 -15.54 1.95
N LEU A 54 4.63 -14.41 1.27
CA LEU A 54 5.83 -14.05 0.52
C LEU A 54 6.32 -12.69 1.00
N LEU A 55 7.63 -12.52 1.02
CA LEU A 55 8.28 -11.21 1.15
C LEU A 55 8.90 -10.90 -0.20
N LEU A 56 8.41 -9.87 -0.87
CA LEU A 56 8.92 -9.42 -2.17
C LEU A 56 9.73 -8.15 -1.99
N ASN A 57 10.76 -8.00 -2.83
CA ASN A 57 11.53 -6.78 -2.93
C ASN A 57 11.03 -5.95 -4.12
N THR A 58 10.97 -4.63 -3.95
CA THR A 58 10.58 -3.68 -5.00
C THR A 58 11.49 -3.77 -6.22
N ASP A 59 12.77 -4.08 -6.05
CA ASP A 59 13.72 -4.20 -7.16
C ASP A 59 13.43 -5.42 -8.06
N ASP A 60 12.75 -6.44 -7.51
CA ASP A 60 12.33 -7.64 -8.26
C ASP A 60 11.02 -7.41 -9.05
N VAL A 61 10.33 -6.28 -8.82
CA VAL A 61 9.03 -5.95 -9.40
C VAL A 61 9.11 -4.71 -10.30
N PHE A 62 9.77 -3.67 -9.82
CA PHE A 62 9.80 -2.33 -10.43
C PHE A 62 11.16 -2.07 -11.10
N GLY A 63 11.49 -2.90 -12.09
CA GLY A 63 12.70 -2.74 -12.90
C GLY A 63 12.57 -1.73 -14.04
N GLU A 64 13.56 -1.70 -14.93
CA GLU A 64 13.58 -0.82 -16.12
C GLU A 64 12.33 -0.95 -17.00
N GLU A 65 11.78 -2.16 -17.11
CA GLU A 65 10.57 -2.42 -17.89
C GLU A 65 9.35 -1.71 -17.31
N PHE A 66 9.20 -1.72 -15.97
CA PHE A 66 8.14 -0.98 -15.30
C PHE A 66 8.21 0.52 -15.63
N TYR A 67 9.39 1.12 -15.46
CA TYR A 67 9.57 2.55 -15.74
C TYR A 67 9.32 2.90 -17.20
N ARG A 68 9.80 2.07 -18.15
CA ARG A 68 9.54 2.26 -19.57
C ARG A 68 8.05 2.22 -19.89
N THR A 69 7.30 1.31 -19.27
CA THR A 69 5.84 1.22 -19.46
C THR A 69 5.15 2.47 -18.92
N VAL A 70 5.50 2.93 -17.71
CA VAL A 70 4.98 4.18 -17.14
C VAL A 70 5.28 5.38 -18.05
N GLU A 71 6.51 5.49 -18.52
CA GLU A 71 6.92 6.58 -19.42
C GLU A 71 6.15 6.55 -20.73
N SER A 72 5.89 5.37 -21.29
CA SER A 72 5.11 5.19 -22.52
C SER A 72 3.66 5.65 -22.33
N GLU A 73 2.97 5.16 -21.30
CA GLU A 73 1.58 5.50 -21.02
C GLU A 73 1.40 6.98 -20.68
N PHE A 74 2.33 7.56 -19.90
CA PHE A 74 2.33 8.99 -19.64
C PHE A 74 2.56 9.82 -20.92
N SER A 75 3.50 9.38 -21.74
CA SER A 75 3.83 9.99 -23.04
C SER A 75 2.62 10.02 -23.98
N GLU A 76 1.80 8.97 -23.99
CA GLU A 76 0.54 8.91 -24.72
C GLU A 76 -0.53 9.82 -24.11
N SER A 77 -0.73 9.74 -22.80
CA SER A 77 -1.68 10.57 -22.05
C SER A 77 -1.42 12.06 -22.25
N LEU A 78 -0.16 12.49 -22.20
CA LEU A 78 0.26 13.87 -22.41
C LEU A 78 -0.05 14.38 -23.82
N ARG A 79 0.11 13.52 -24.84
CA ARG A 79 -0.08 13.88 -26.26
C ARG A 79 -1.50 13.63 -26.76
N SER A 80 -2.39 13.09 -25.92
CA SER A 80 -3.78 12.83 -26.30
C SER A 80 -4.44 14.15 -26.74
N SER A 81 -5.12 14.10 -27.89
CA SER A 81 -5.70 15.30 -28.49
C SER A 81 -6.87 15.80 -27.65
N SER A 82 -6.75 17.00 -27.10
CA SER A 82 -7.84 17.68 -26.39
C SER A 82 -8.15 19.02 -27.04
N GLU A 83 -9.44 19.29 -27.25
CA GLU A 83 -9.94 20.61 -27.68
C GLU A 83 -9.62 21.70 -26.63
N PHE A 84 -9.35 21.31 -25.38
CA PHE A 84 -9.08 22.20 -24.25
C PHE A 84 -7.80 21.80 -23.49
N LEU A 85 -6.65 22.30 -23.94
CA LEU A 85 -5.33 21.93 -23.40
C LEU A 85 -5.16 22.20 -21.89
N PHE A 86 -5.68 23.32 -21.37
CA PHE A 86 -5.59 23.59 -19.93
C PHE A 86 -6.44 22.64 -19.09
N SER A 87 -7.63 22.27 -19.55
CA SER A 87 -8.46 21.27 -18.87
C SER A 87 -7.76 19.92 -18.85
N HIS A 88 -7.15 19.54 -19.98
CA HIS A 88 -6.31 18.34 -20.07
C HIS A 88 -5.17 18.35 -19.05
N PHE A 89 -4.40 19.45 -18.99
CA PHE A 89 -3.28 19.57 -18.04
C PHE A 89 -3.69 19.59 -16.57
N MET A 90 -4.88 20.12 -16.24
CA MET A 90 -5.41 20.06 -14.88
C MET A 90 -5.76 18.63 -14.45
N ASN A 91 -6.12 17.75 -15.39
CA ASN A 91 -6.45 16.36 -15.11
C ASN A 91 -5.24 15.42 -15.21
N LEU A 92 -4.15 15.84 -15.87
CA LEU A 92 -2.95 15.03 -16.03
C LEU A 92 -2.42 14.41 -14.73
N PRO A 93 -2.35 15.12 -13.59
CA PRO A 93 -1.86 14.52 -12.34
C PRO A 93 -2.66 13.28 -11.91
N ILE A 94 -3.99 13.33 -12.03
CA ILE A 94 -4.88 12.21 -11.68
C ILE A 94 -4.63 11.06 -12.65
N ILE A 95 -4.54 11.36 -13.95
CA ILE A 95 -4.25 10.36 -14.98
C ILE A 95 -2.91 9.67 -14.71
N VAL A 96 -1.86 10.44 -14.39
CA VAL A 96 -0.54 9.86 -14.06
C VAL A 96 -0.63 8.96 -12.83
N GLU A 97 -1.34 9.38 -11.79
CA GLU A 97 -1.52 8.59 -10.58
C GLU A 97 -2.22 7.25 -10.88
N GLU A 98 -3.31 7.29 -11.64
CA GLU A 98 -4.07 6.11 -12.06
C GLU A 98 -3.19 5.18 -12.92
N THR A 99 -2.52 5.73 -13.93
CA THR A 99 -1.59 4.98 -14.80
C THR A 99 -0.49 4.29 -14.00
N VAL A 100 0.18 5.00 -13.09
CA VAL A 100 1.25 4.40 -12.28
C VAL A 100 0.70 3.29 -11.38
N ARG A 101 -0.49 3.48 -10.79
CA ARG A 101 -1.14 2.48 -9.94
C ARG A 101 -1.49 1.23 -10.72
N ASP A 102 -2.10 1.37 -11.89
CA ASP A 102 -2.54 0.25 -12.72
C ASP A 102 -1.34 -0.56 -13.22
N ILE A 103 -0.31 0.11 -13.73
CA ILE A 103 0.93 -0.55 -14.15
C ILE A 103 1.60 -1.25 -12.96
N ALA A 104 1.69 -0.60 -11.80
CA ALA A 104 2.29 -1.21 -10.62
C ALA A 104 1.56 -2.48 -10.19
N MET A 105 0.22 -2.47 -10.20
CA MET A 105 -0.57 -3.66 -9.89
C MET A 105 -0.32 -4.78 -10.90
N THR A 106 -0.29 -4.47 -12.19
CA THR A 106 0.01 -5.44 -13.24
C THR A 106 1.37 -6.12 -13.03
N PHE A 107 2.41 -5.35 -12.73
CA PHE A 107 3.75 -5.90 -12.48
C PHE A 107 3.82 -6.75 -11.19
N ILE A 108 3.11 -6.34 -10.13
CA ILE A 108 3.01 -7.15 -8.91
C ILE A 108 2.30 -8.49 -9.22
N LEU A 109 1.18 -8.45 -9.94
CA LEU A 109 0.40 -9.63 -10.28
C LEU A 109 1.18 -10.59 -11.21
N ASP A 110 1.87 -10.06 -12.22
CA ASP A 110 2.76 -10.84 -13.08
C ASP A 110 3.86 -11.53 -12.27
N ARG A 111 4.46 -10.82 -11.31
CA ARG A 111 5.48 -11.41 -10.42
C ARG A 111 4.94 -12.55 -9.56
N LEU A 112 3.64 -12.53 -9.25
CA LEU A 112 2.91 -13.58 -8.54
C LEU A 112 2.38 -14.69 -9.48
N GLY A 113 2.70 -14.62 -10.78
CA GLY A 113 2.27 -15.60 -11.78
C GLY A 113 0.79 -15.54 -12.12
N VAL A 114 0.15 -14.38 -11.92
CA VAL A 114 -1.24 -14.12 -12.35
C VAL A 114 -1.21 -13.72 -13.81
N GLN A 115 -2.01 -14.37 -14.66
CA GLN A 115 -2.19 -13.92 -16.04
C GLN A 115 -3.28 -12.85 -16.07
N VAL A 116 -2.91 -11.63 -16.48
CA VAL A 116 -3.81 -10.46 -16.47
C VAL A 116 -4.54 -10.29 -17.82
N ASP A 117 -4.39 -11.25 -18.75
CA ASP A 117 -4.95 -11.19 -20.11
C ASP A 117 -6.45 -11.55 -20.18
N ASP A 118 -7.03 -12.09 -19.10
CA ASP A 118 -8.46 -12.41 -18.99
C ASP A 118 -9.08 -11.66 -17.80
N GLU A 119 -9.99 -10.72 -18.07
CA GLU A 119 -10.66 -9.91 -17.04
C GLU A 119 -11.47 -10.76 -16.04
N ASP A 120 -11.91 -11.95 -16.44
CA ASP A 120 -12.67 -12.87 -15.59
C ASP A 120 -11.76 -13.68 -14.63
N GLU A 121 -10.43 -13.63 -14.81
CA GLU A 121 -9.44 -14.36 -13.99
C GLU A 121 -8.62 -13.44 -13.05
N ILE A 122 -8.90 -12.13 -13.01
CA ILE A 122 -8.18 -11.21 -12.13
C ILE A 122 -8.58 -11.46 -10.67
N PRO A 123 -7.62 -11.84 -9.81
CA PRO A 123 -7.92 -12.14 -8.41
C PRO A 123 -8.30 -10.86 -7.66
N SER A 124 -9.17 -11.02 -6.67
CA SER A 124 -9.50 -9.97 -5.71
C SER A 124 -8.28 -9.58 -4.87
N VAL A 125 -7.81 -8.33 -5.00
CA VAL A 125 -6.66 -7.79 -4.27
C VAL A 125 -7.08 -6.78 -3.20
N VAL A 126 -6.53 -6.91 -2.00
CA VAL A 126 -6.62 -5.89 -0.94
C VAL A 126 -5.23 -5.36 -0.61
N VAL A 127 -5.11 -4.03 -0.48
CA VAL A 127 -3.85 -3.36 -0.16
C VAL A 127 -3.92 -2.70 1.21
N TYR A 128 -3.04 -3.10 2.11
CA TYR A 128 -2.79 -2.47 3.39
C TYR A 128 -1.53 -1.60 3.28
N VAL A 129 -1.69 -0.29 3.44
CA VAL A 129 -0.57 0.63 3.52
C VAL A 129 -0.26 0.91 4.98
N VAL A 130 0.91 0.48 5.44
CA VAL A 130 1.36 0.64 6.82
C VAL A 130 2.21 1.91 6.91
N SER A 131 1.57 3.06 7.14
CA SER A 131 2.25 4.35 7.18
C SER A 131 1.64 5.35 8.17
N GLY A 132 2.38 6.43 8.44
CA GLY A 132 1.87 7.64 9.10
C GLY A 132 1.60 7.54 10.61
N GLY A 133 0.79 8.46 11.13
CA GLY A 133 0.50 8.60 12.57
C GLY A 133 -0.22 7.41 13.22
N ALA A 134 -0.84 6.55 12.40
CA ALA A 134 -1.44 5.29 12.84
C ALA A 134 -0.36 4.28 13.26
N LEU A 135 0.78 4.24 12.56
CA LEU A 135 1.93 3.42 12.93
C LEU A 135 2.55 3.92 14.24
N THR A 136 2.77 5.23 14.40
CA THR A 136 3.36 5.78 15.63
C THR A 136 2.47 5.62 16.87
N THR A 137 1.15 5.55 16.70
CA THR A 137 0.19 5.47 17.81
C THR A 137 -0.25 4.04 18.11
N HIS A 138 -0.28 3.16 17.10
CA HIS A 138 -0.88 1.82 17.18
C HIS A 138 -0.04 0.70 16.54
N ALA A 139 1.29 0.88 16.36
CA ALA A 139 2.19 -0.15 15.82
C ALA A 139 1.98 -1.55 16.41
N GLY A 140 1.84 -1.67 17.74
CA GLY A 140 1.61 -2.95 18.40
C GLY A 140 0.32 -3.65 17.95
N LYS A 141 -0.73 -2.89 17.63
CA LYS A 141 -2.01 -3.43 17.14
C LYS A 141 -1.97 -3.77 15.65
N ILE A 142 -1.18 -3.04 14.87
CA ILE A 142 -0.92 -3.38 13.46
C ILE A 142 -0.13 -4.68 13.40
N LEU A 143 0.88 -4.84 14.26
CA LEU A 143 1.63 -6.08 14.41
C LEU A 143 0.71 -7.25 14.80
N GLU A 144 -0.18 -7.04 15.76
CA GLU A 144 -1.15 -8.06 16.18
C GLU A 144 -2.10 -8.43 15.04
N GLY A 145 -2.69 -7.45 14.35
CA GLY A 145 -3.57 -7.69 13.21
C GLY A 145 -2.89 -8.41 12.03
N LEU A 146 -1.66 -8.04 11.69
CA LEU A 146 -0.87 -8.72 10.65
C LEU A 146 -0.46 -10.14 11.09
N LYS A 147 -0.11 -10.33 12.37
CA LYS A 147 0.16 -11.65 12.93
C LYS A 147 -1.08 -12.53 12.86
N ASP A 148 -2.24 -12.03 13.25
CA ASP A 148 -3.49 -12.78 13.20
C ASP A 148 -3.86 -13.15 11.76
N LEU A 149 -3.65 -12.21 10.83
CA LEU A 149 -3.85 -12.47 9.41
C LEU A 149 -2.95 -13.60 8.91
N ILE A 150 -1.66 -13.60 9.26
CA ILE A 150 -0.74 -14.67 8.87
C ILE A 150 -1.02 -15.98 9.60
N HIS A 151 -1.37 -15.95 10.89
CA HIS A 151 -1.74 -17.15 11.65
C HIS A 151 -3.00 -17.81 11.09
N SER A 152 -3.92 -17.02 10.55
CA SER A 152 -5.13 -17.53 9.90
C SER A 152 -4.85 -18.25 8.57
N ASN A 153 -3.70 -17.95 7.95
CA ASN A 153 -3.33 -18.41 6.60
C ASN A 153 -2.12 -19.36 6.58
N SER A 154 -1.29 -19.41 7.63
CA SER A 154 -0.09 -20.26 7.73
C SER A 154 -0.19 -21.26 8.89
N LYS A 155 0.28 -22.50 8.69
CA LYS A 155 0.27 -23.55 9.74
C LYS A 155 1.68 -23.82 10.27
N GLY A 156 1.82 -23.93 11.59
CA GLY A 156 3.03 -24.43 12.24
C GLY A 156 4.13 -23.38 12.45
N SER A 157 5.40 -23.82 12.46
CA SER A 157 6.58 -23.02 12.82
C SER A 157 6.91 -21.87 11.86
N GLU A 158 6.25 -21.79 10.71
CA GLU A 158 6.41 -20.66 9.78
C GLU A 158 5.70 -19.40 10.27
N SER A 159 4.64 -19.54 11.07
CA SER A 159 3.89 -18.41 11.61
C SER A 159 4.74 -17.57 12.58
N ASP A 160 5.55 -18.24 13.41
CA ASP A 160 6.49 -17.57 14.32
C ASP A 160 7.57 -16.80 13.54
N ARG A 161 8.11 -17.41 12.48
CA ARG A 161 9.10 -16.75 11.60
C ARG A 161 8.55 -15.49 10.95
N TRP A 162 7.32 -15.57 10.41
CA TRP A 162 6.66 -14.40 9.81
C TRP A 162 6.34 -13.32 10.84
N GLY A 163 6.00 -13.73 12.07
CA GLY A 163 5.81 -12.82 13.18
C GLY A 163 7.05 -12.00 13.53
N GLU A 164 8.24 -12.59 13.44
CA GLU A 164 9.53 -11.89 13.59
C GLU A 164 9.80 -10.95 12.40
N THR A 165 9.59 -11.42 11.17
CA THR A 165 9.76 -10.60 9.95
C THR A 165 8.88 -9.36 9.96
N ILE A 166 7.59 -9.49 10.30
CA ILE A 166 6.69 -8.31 10.38
C ILE A 166 7.17 -7.33 11.44
N ALA A 167 7.64 -7.82 12.59
CA ALA A 167 8.13 -6.97 13.66
C ALA A 167 9.35 -6.15 13.21
N ASP A 168 10.29 -6.77 12.49
CA ASP A 168 11.44 -6.08 11.90
C ASP A 168 11.01 -5.02 10.87
N LEU A 169 10.10 -5.36 9.95
CA LEU A 169 9.60 -4.40 8.96
C LEU A 169 8.91 -3.20 9.62
N LEU A 170 8.05 -3.43 10.61
CA LEU A 170 7.39 -2.35 11.34
C LEU A 170 8.37 -1.46 12.10
N GLU A 171 9.40 -2.05 12.72
CA GLU A 171 10.42 -1.30 13.43
C GLU A 171 11.22 -0.42 12.46
N ARG A 172 11.69 -0.98 11.34
CA ARG A 172 12.43 -0.25 10.31
C ARG A 172 11.59 0.89 9.73
N GLU A 173 10.34 0.64 9.37
CA GLU A 173 9.41 1.66 8.86
C GLU A 173 9.20 2.77 9.89
N THR A 174 9.00 2.41 11.17
CA THR A 174 8.84 3.38 12.25
C THR A 174 10.07 4.27 12.44
N ILE A 175 11.27 3.68 12.40
CA ILE A 175 12.54 4.42 12.55
C ILE A 175 12.72 5.42 11.39
N ILE A 176 12.44 4.99 10.15
CA ILE A 176 12.56 5.88 8.98
C ILE A 176 11.54 7.01 9.08
N MET A 177 10.31 6.71 9.48
CA MET A 177 9.26 7.71 9.65
C MET A 177 9.59 8.76 10.71
N GLN A 178 10.17 8.35 11.85
CA GLN A 178 10.61 9.30 12.89
C GLN A 178 11.67 10.27 12.35
N LYS A 179 12.66 9.76 11.60
CA LYS A 179 13.70 10.59 10.98
C LYS A 179 13.13 11.58 9.96
N LEU A 180 12.21 11.13 9.12
CA LEU A 180 11.55 11.99 8.12
C LEU A 180 10.75 13.11 8.79
N ASN A 181 10.02 12.81 9.86
CA ASN A 181 9.26 13.80 10.61
C ASN A 181 10.18 14.85 11.27
N GLU A 182 11.31 14.43 11.86
CA GLU A 182 12.31 15.36 12.41
C GLU A 182 12.92 16.28 11.34
N GLN A 183 13.18 15.76 10.13
CA GLN A 183 13.69 16.54 9.01
C GLN A 183 12.66 17.55 8.49
N GLN A 184 11.41 17.13 8.30
CA GLN A 184 10.33 18.03 7.86
C GLN A 184 10.10 19.17 8.86
N MET A 185 10.16 18.89 10.16
CA MET A 185 10.07 19.94 11.20
C MET A 185 11.24 20.92 11.13
N ALA A 186 12.46 20.43 10.88
CA ALA A 186 13.63 21.29 10.72
C ALA A 186 13.52 22.18 9.46
N GLU A 187 13.05 21.64 8.34
CA GLU A 187 12.87 22.37 7.09
C GLU A 187 11.78 23.45 7.21
N ALA A 188 10.64 23.12 7.83
CA ALA A 188 9.54 24.06 8.07
C ALA A 188 9.94 25.25 8.95
N LEU A 189 10.90 25.06 9.87
CA LEU A 189 11.45 26.14 10.71
C LEU A 189 12.45 27.03 9.94
N THR A 190 12.97 26.58 8.80
CA THR A 190 13.96 27.30 7.99
C THR A 190 13.37 27.97 6.73
N SER A 191 12.17 27.57 6.31
CA SER A 191 11.51 28.00 5.08
C SER A 191 10.61 29.24 5.27
N ASP A 192 11.17 30.35 5.76
CA ASP A 192 10.52 31.67 5.67
C ASP A 192 11.03 32.36 4.38
N SER A 193 10.36 32.13 3.26
CA SER A 193 10.70 32.71 1.94
C SER A 193 9.43 32.98 1.12
N PRO A 194 9.36 34.11 0.38
CA PRO A 194 8.12 34.83 0.12
C PRO A 194 7.25 34.25 -0.99
N ASP A 195 5.94 34.49 -0.84
CA ASP A 195 4.82 34.13 -1.71
C ASP A 195 5.08 34.42 -3.20
N TYR A 196 5.46 33.38 -3.94
CA TYR A 196 5.23 33.31 -5.38
C TYR A 196 4.30 32.13 -5.66
N PHE A 197 3.03 32.45 -5.90
CA PHE A 197 2.02 31.51 -6.35
C PHE A 197 2.39 30.97 -7.73
N THR A 198 2.79 29.71 -7.81
CA THR A 198 2.83 28.93 -9.05
C THR A 198 1.50 28.21 -9.27
N LEU A 199 1.11 28.01 -10.53
CA LEU A 199 -0.16 27.42 -11.02
C LEU A 199 -0.53 26.02 -10.48
N TRP A 200 0.26 25.46 -9.55
CA TRP A 200 0.21 24.05 -9.15
C TRP A 200 -0.06 23.82 -7.65
N GLU A 201 -0.29 24.85 -6.84
CA GLU A 201 -0.82 24.62 -5.49
C GLU A 201 -2.35 24.48 -5.52
N SER A 202 -2.83 23.27 -5.77
CA SER A 202 -4.19 22.89 -5.38
C SER A 202 -4.16 22.31 -3.97
N ARG A 203 -4.57 23.13 -2.99
CA ARG A 203 -5.15 22.62 -1.75
C ARG A 203 -6.46 21.90 -2.09
N ASN A 204 -6.53 20.61 -1.76
CA ASN A 204 -7.75 19.96 -1.29
C ASN A 204 -7.35 18.81 -0.36
#